data_AF-A0A1V4W9G8-F1
#
_entry.id   AF-A0A1V4W9G8-F1
#
_cell.length_a   1.000
_cell.length_b   1.000
_cell.length_c   1.000
_cell.angle_alpha   90.00
_cell.angle_beta   90.00
_cell.angle_gamma   90.00
#
_symmetry.space_group_name_H-M   'P 1'
#
loop_
_entity.id
_entity.type
_entity.pdbx_description
1 polymer ?
#
loop_
_entity_poly.entity_id
_entity_poly.type
_entity_poly.pdbx_seq_one_letter_code
_entity_poly.pdbx_strand_id
1 'polypeptide(L)'
;MRANRIKLNPRAIKVDFPDDDSFSVDLADGRTITVPIAWFPRLLMADKKQREHVKIGASGEILRWPDVDEDISVPGLLSTTEIFVLPDGDLRIKNDANINGQLVRKV
;
A
#
# COMPACT_ATOMS: atom_id res chain seq x y z
N MET A 1 -6.24 12.80 32.19
CA MET A 1 -5.26 12.42 31.15
C MET A 1 -5.83 12.77 29.78
N ARG A 2 -5.13 13.50 28.92
CA ARG A 2 -5.50 13.67 27.50
C ARG A 2 -4.62 12.69 26.69
N ALA A 3 -5.25 11.85 25.86
CA ALA A 3 -4.50 11.01 24.92
C ALA A 3 -3.90 11.91 23.83
N ASN A 4 -2.60 11.78 23.58
CA ASN A 4 -1.95 12.45 22.46
C ASN A 4 -1.91 11.48 21.27
N ARG A 5 -2.44 11.91 20.11
CA ARG A 5 -2.45 11.08 18.91
C ARG A 5 -1.14 11.31 18.17
N ILE A 6 -0.28 10.29 18.11
CA ILE A 6 0.90 10.31 17.24
C ILE A 6 0.46 9.81 15.88
N LYS A 7 0.54 10.67 14.86
CA LYS A 7 0.32 10.27 13.46
C LYS A 7 1.64 9.68 12.95
N LEU A 8 1.64 8.38 12.65
CA LEU A 8 2.77 7.75 11.98
C LEU A 8 2.67 8.05 10.49
N ASN A 9 3.77 8.49 9.89
CA ASN A 9 3.92 8.65 8.45
C ASN A 9 4.88 7.55 7.96
N PRO A 10 4.36 6.41 7.48
CA PRO A 10 5.20 5.31 7.05
C PRO A 10 5.94 5.69 5.78
N ARG A 11 7.26 5.55 5.80
CA ARG A 11 8.16 5.86 4.69
C ARG A 11 9.05 4.66 4.41
N ALA A 12 8.99 4.13 3.20
CA ALA A 12 9.88 3.07 2.75
C ALA A 12 11.31 3.58 2.66
N ILE A 13 12.24 2.75 3.12
CA ILE A 13 13.69 2.96 3.00
C ILE A 13 14.36 1.84 2.21
N LYS A 14 13.74 0.66 2.16
CA LYS A 14 14.24 -0.50 1.42
C LYS A 14 13.08 -1.39 0.98
N VAL A 15 13.26 -2.07 -0.15
CA VAL A 15 12.38 -3.14 -0.62
C VAL A 15 13.24 -4.37 -0.90
N ASP A 16 12.79 -5.53 -0.44
CA ASP A 16 13.43 -6.83 -0.70
C ASP A 16 12.39 -7.85 -1.17
N PHE A 17 12.85 -8.92 -1.80
CA PHE A 17 12.03 -10.04 -2.28
C PHE A 17 12.52 -11.33 -1.62
N PRO A 18 11.95 -11.73 -0.47
CA PRO A 18 12.40 -12.91 0.26
C PRO A 18 12.09 -14.22 -0.49
N ASP A 19 11.05 -14.22 -1.32
CA ASP A 19 10.60 -15.32 -2.16
C ASP A 19 9.92 -14.79 -3.44
N ASP A 20 9.39 -15.69 -4.27
CA ASP A 20 8.77 -15.33 -5.55
C ASP A 20 7.31 -14.86 -5.41
N ASP A 21 6.71 -15.00 -4.22
CA ASP A 21 5.28 -14.76 -3.95
C ASP A 21 5.02 -13.48 -3.14
N SER A 22 6.07 -12.90 -2.54
CA SER A 22 5.96 -11.74 -1.67
C SER A 22 7.11 -10.74 -1.82
N PHE A 23 6.87 -9.52 -1.36
CA PHE A 23 7.92 -8.52 -1.17
C PHE A 23 7.82 -7.92 0.22
N SER A 24 8.96 -7.51 0.77
CA SER A 24 9.05 -6.82 2.05
C SER A 24 9.49 -5.38 1.88
N VAL A 25 8.97 -4.50 2.74
CA VAL A 25 9.31 -3.08 2.78
C VAL A 25 9.78 -2.74 4.18
N ASP A 26 11.03 -2.29 4.30
CA ASP A 26 11.54 -1.70 5.53
C ASP A 26 11.11 -0.24 5.60
N LEU A 27 10.56 0.15 6.75
CA LEU A 27 10.05 1.49 7.02
C LEU A 27 11.03 2.26 7.92
N ALA A 28 11.10 3.57 7.71
CA ALA A 28 11.96 4.46 8.49
C ALA A 28 11.64 4.48 10.00
N ASP A 29 10.47 3.99 10.40
CA ASP A 29 10.07 3.86 11.80
C ASP A 29 10.48 2.52 12.45
N GLY A 30 11.29 1.72 11.75
CA GLY A 30 11.86 0.47 12.25
C GLY A 30 10.98 -0.76 12.05
N ARG A 31 9.81 -0.62 11.42
CA ARG A 31 8.95 -1.75 11.05
C ARG A 31 9.38 -2.33 9.70
N THR A 32 9.17 -3.63 9.54
CA THR A 32 9.18 -4.29 8.22
C THR A 32 7.78 -4.85 7.97
N ILE A 33 7.25 -4.61 6.77
CA ILE A 33 6.00 -5.24 6.32
C ILE A 33 6.29 -6.18 5.16
N THR A 34 5.62 -7.33 5.15
CA THR A 34 5.68 -8.28 4.02
C THR A 34 4.30 -8.40 3.43
N VAL A 35 4.19 -8.28 2.11
CA VAL A 35 2.91 -8.30 1.39
C VAL A 35 2.96 -9.27 0.20
N PRO A 36 1.87 -9.99 -0.10
CA PRO A 36 1.81 -10.87 -1.26
C PRO A 36 1.84 -10.08 -2.57
N ILE A 37 2.66 -10.53 -3.53
CA ILE A 37 2.70 -10.01 -4.90
C ILE A 37 1.34 -10.22 -5.59
N ALA A 38 0.63 -11.30 -5.26
CA ALA A 38 -0.67 -11.63 -5.83
C ALA A 38 -1.75 -10.54 -5.64
N TRP A 39 -1.56 -9.59 -4.72
CA TRP A 39 -2.45 -8.44 -4.55
C TRP A 39 -2.35 -7.42 -5.69
N PHE A 40 -1.27 -7.47 -6.46
CA PHE A 40 -0.94 -6.49 -7.50
C PHE A 40 -0.81 -7.21 -8.84
N PRO A 41 -1.88 -7.28 -9.66
CA PRO A 41 -1.90 -8.07 -10.88
C PRO A 41 -0.74 -7.78 -11.85
N ARG A 42 -0.29 -6.52 -11.95
CA ARG A 42 0.86 -6.19 -12.83
C ARG A 42 2.19 -6.73 -12.27
N LEU A 43 2.40 -6.68 -10.96
CA LEU A 43 3.59 -7.31 -10.35
C LEU A 43 3.54 -8.83 -10.42
N LEU A 44 2.34 -9.42 -10.29
CA LEU A 44 2.16 -10.86 -10.44
C LEU A 44 2.57 -11.33 -11.84
N MET A 45 2.27 -10.54 -12.88
CA MET A 45 2.68 -10.83 -14.26
C MET A 45 4.12 -10.40 -14.58
N ALA A 46 4.75 -9.58 -13.73
CA ALA A 46 6.11 -9.13 -13.91
C ALA A 46 7.11 -10.27 -13.68
N ASP A 47 8.19 -10.31 -14.45
CA ASP A 47 9.32 -11.19 -14.17
C ASP A 47 10.16 -10.69 -12.98
N LYS A 48 11.08 -11.53 -12.49
CA LYS A 48 11.93 -11.21 -11.34
C LYS A 48 12.75 -9.93 -11.53
N LYS A 49 13.29 -9.69 -12.74
CA LYS A 49 14.12 -8.50 -13.00
C LYS A 49 13.28 -7.23 -12.96
N GLN A 50 12.07 -7.28 -13.52
CA GLN A 50 11.12 -6.18 -13.48
C GLN A 50 10.72 -5.88 -12.04
N ARG A 51 10.43 -6.91 -11.23
CA ARG A 51 10.11 -6.75 -9.79
C ARG A 51 11.28 -6.16 -9.01
N GLU A 52 12.52 -6.57 -9.28
CA GLU A 52 13.70 -6.04 -8.60
C GLU A 52 14.04 -4.60 -9.04
N HIS A 53 13.52 -4.12 -10.19
CA HIS A 53 13.69 -2.74 -10.66
C HIS A 53 12.71 -1.75 -10.01
N VAL A 54 12.39 -1.97 -8.74
CA VAL A 54 11.60 -1.04 -7.92
C VAL A 54 12.39 0.24 -7.62
N LYS A 55 11.69 1.38 -7.61
CA LYS A 55 12.21 2.69 -7.23
C LYS A 55 11.38 3.25 -6.08
N ILE A 56 12.05 3.62 -5.00
CA ILE A 56 11.42 4.32 -3.88
C ILE A 56 11.33 5.81 -4.25
N GLY A 57 10.13 6.38 -4.21
CA GLY A 57 9.93 7.81 -4.44
C GLY A 57 10.66 8.67 -3.41
N ALA A 58 10.92 9.94 -3.72
CA ALA A 58 11.73 10.82 -2.86
C ALA A 58 11.20 10.96 -1.42
N SER A 59 9.87 10.91 -1.22
CA SER A 59 9.27 10.93 0.13
C SER A 59 9.30 9.57 0.84
N GLY A 60 9.52 8.47 0.11
CA GLY A 60 9.35 7.10 0.61
C GLY A 60 7.88 6.66 0.73
N GLU A 61 6.92 7.45 0.26
CA GLU A 61 5.48 7.12 0.37
C GLU A 61 4.95 6.32 -0.82
N ILE A 62 5.73 6.21 -1.89
CA ILE A 62 5.37 5.50 -3.13
C ILE A 62 6.52 4.58 -3.53
N LEU A 63 6.19 3.34 -3.86
CA LEU A 63 7.04 2.37 -4.54
C LEU A 63 6.63 2.32 -6.01
N ARG A 64 7.58 2.54 -6.92
CA ARG A 64 7.33 2.61 -8.36
C ARG A 64 8.07 1.49 -9.09
N TRP A 65 7.37 0.77 -9.94
CA TRP A 65 7.92 -0.20 -10.89
C TRP A 65 7.75 0.33 -12.31
N PRO A 66 8.78 0.99 -12.87
CA PRO A 66 8.68 1.64 -14.18
C PRO A 66 8.42 0.65 -15.32
N ASP A 67 8.97 -0.56 -15.23
CA ASP A 67 8.92 -1.56 -16.31
C ASP A 67 7.52 -2.13 -16.56
N VAL A 68 6.64 -2.05 -15.54
CA VAL A 68 5.27 -2.56 -15.60
C VAL A 68 4.21 -1.50 -15.29
N ASP A 69 4.62 -0.23 -15.21
CA ASP A 69 3.75 0.92 -14.91
C ASP A 69 2.87 0.71 -13.66
N GLU A 70 3.51 0.28 -12.56
CA GLU A 70 2.83 0.08 -11.28
C GLU A 70 3.39 1.02 -10.21
N ASP A 71 2.48 1.69 -9.49
CA ASP A 71 2.79 2.56 -8.34
C ASP A 71 1.99 2.09 -7.12
N ILE A 72 2.68 1.75 -6.02
CA ILE A 72 2.08 1.28 -4.77
C ILE A 72 2.32 2.30 -3.66
N SER A 73 1.24 2.69 -2.96
CA SER A 73 1.31 3.59 -1.81
C SER A 73 1.72 2.85 -0.53
N VAL A 74 2.80 3.30 0.12
CA VAL A 74 3.30 2.75 1.39
C VAL A 74 2.30 2.95 2.55
N PRO A 75 1.69 4.14 2.74
CA PRO A 75 0.56 4.29 3.66
C PRO A 75 -0.62 3.37 3.32
N GLY A 76 -0.89 3.15 2.03
CA GLY A 76 -1.94 2.25 1.56
C GLY A 76 -1.74 0.80 2.00
N LEU A 77 -0.50 0.31 2.00
CA LEU A 77 -0.17 -1.05 2.47
C LEU A 77 -0.44 -1.28 3.96
N LEU A 78 -0.40 -0.21 4.76
CA LEU A 78 -0.61 -0.27 6.21
C LEU A 78 -2.03 0.06 6.63
N SER A 79 -2.84 0.58 5.72
CA SER A 79 -4.19 0.96 6.08
C SER A 79 -5.12 -0.23 6.04
N THR A 80 -5.91 -0.37 7.10
CA THR A 80 -7.05 -1.29 7.08
C THR A 80 -8.08 -0.72 6.10
N THR A 81 -8.17 -1.33 4.92
CA THR A 81 -9.24 -1.01 3.97
C THR A 81 -10.50 -1.71 4.44
N GLU A 82 -11.46 -0.94 4.94
CA GLU A 82 -12.81 -1.42 5.18
C GLU A 82 -13.70 -1.04 3.99
N ILE A 83 -14.25 -2.05 3.31
CA ILE A 83 -15.24 -1.87 2.25
C ILE A 83 -16.61 -1.99 2.88
N PHE A 84 -17.40 -0.93 2.79
CA PHE A 84 -18.80 -0.92 3.20
C PHE A 84 -19.69 -1.00 1.97
N VAL A 85 -20.52 -2.04 1.92
CA VAL A 85 -21.65 -2.16 0.99
C VAL A 85 -22.87 -1.60 1.71
N LEU A 86 -23.42 -0.50 1.21
CA LEU A 86 -24.59 0.13 1.78
C LEU A 86 -25.88 -0.54 1.26
N PRO A 87 -26.99 -0.50 2.02
CA PRO A 87 -28.26 -1.13 1.62
C PRO A 87 -28.86 -0.58 0.30
N ASP A 88 -28.46 0.62 -0.10
CA ASP A 88 -28.85 1.27 -1.35
C ASP A 88 -27.95 0.88 -2.55
N GLY A 89 -26.95 0.02 -2.34
CA GLY A 89 -26.03 -0.45 -3.37
C GLY A 89 -24.77 0.41 -3.53
N ASP A 90 -24.63 1.48 -2.73
CA ASP A 90 -23.42 2.31 -2.77
C ASP A 90 -22.24 1.63 -2.08
N LEU A 91 -21.04 1.86 -2.63
CA LEU A 91 -19.78 1.40 -2.07
C LEU A 91 -19.02 2.56 -1.42
N ARG A 92 -18.65 2.38 -0.15
CA ARG A 92 -17.75 3.30 0.56
C ARG A 92 -16.48 2.60 0.98
N ILE A 93 -15.35 3.25 0.73
CA ILE A 93 -14.05 2.84 1.24
C ILE A 93 -13.72 3.70 2.46
N LYS A 94 -13.50 3.07 3.61
CA LYS A 94 -12.85 3.71 4.75
C LYS A 94 -11.41 3.25 4.85
N ASN A 95 -10.55 4.20 5.14
CA ASN A 95 -9.16 3.96 5.49
C ASN A 95 -8.78 4.91 6.64
N ASP A 96 -7.63 4.72 7.26
CA ASP A 96 -7.19 5.52 8.41
C ASP A 96 -7.00 7.02 8.07
N ALA A 97 -6.87 7.32 6.77
CA ALA A 97 -6.80 8.66 6.24
C ALA A 97 -8.18 9.31 5.99
N ASN A 98 -9.27 8.53 5.98
CA ASN A 98 -10.64 8.98 5.71
C ASN A 98 -11.66 8.27 6.60
N ILE A 99 -11.80 8.79 7.82
CA ILE A 99 -12.75 8.32 8.84
C ILE A 99 -14.23 8.42 8.42
N ASN A 100 -14.54 9.24 7.41
CA ASN A 100 -15.91 9.49 6.95
C ASN A 100 -16.32 8.60 5.77
N GLY A 101 -15.37 7.88 5.17
CA GLY A 101 -15.57 7.04 4.00
C GLY A 101 -15.73 7.85 2.72
N GLN A 102 -14.95 7.54 1.69
CA GLN A 102 -15.12 8.15 0.37
C GLN A 102 -16.13 7.33 -0.45
N LEU A 103 -17.14 7.99 -1.02
CA LEU A 103 -18.00 7.39 -2.03
C LEU A 103 -17.16 7.15 -3.29
N VAL A 104 -17.00 5.89 -3.68
CA VAL A 104 -16.14 5.51 -4.80
C VAL A 104 -16.93 5.17 -6.06
N ARG A 105 -18.24 4.96 -5.96
CA ARG A 105 -19.12 4.76 -7.12
C ARG A 105 -20.57 5.02 -6.76
N LYS A 106 -21.30 5.70 -7.65
CA LYS A 106 -22.77 5.68 -7.73
C LYS A 106 -23.11 4.74 -8.88
N VAL A 107 -23.89 3.70 -8.62
CA VAL A 107 -24.41 2.83 -9.69
C VAL A 107 -25.64 3.51 -10.31
#